data_AF-A0A961D402-F1
#
_entry.id   AF-A0A961D402-F1
#
_cell.length_a   1.000
_cell.length_b   1.000
_cell.length_c   1.000
_cell.angle_alpha   90.00
_cell.angle_beta   90.00
_cell.angle_gamma   90.00
#
_symmetry.space_group_name_H-M   'P 1'
#
loop_
_entity.id
_entity.type
_entity.pdbx_description
1 polymer ?
#
loop_
_entity_poly.entity_id
_entity_poly.type
_entity_poly.pdbx_seq_one_letter_code
_entity_poly.pdbx_strand_id
1 'polypeptide(L)' 'MQHEIDDRLARAVLSGEVRDGQTVLVDVAEGGEALALESAGSMPAGATGFDGPDDVIEAELLDE' A
#
# COMPACT_ATOMS: atom_id res chain seq x y z
N MET A 1 12.32 -14.43 -1.30
CA MET A 1 11.02 -13.74 -1.24
C MET A 1 10.55 -13.77 0.20
N GLN A 2 9.82 -12.74 0.66
CA GLN A 2 9.40 -12.61 2.05
C GLN A 2 8.19 -13.52 2.33
N HIS A 3 8.46 -14.81 2.52
CA HIS A 3 7.46 -15.90 2.61
C HIS A 3 6.29 -15.62 3.55
N GLU A 4 6.54 -14.98 4.70
CA GLU A 4 5.49 -14.73 5.69
C GLU A 4 4.42 -13.72 5.22
N ILE A 5 4.84 -12.69 4.49
CA ILE A 5 3.92 -11.69 3.94
C ILE A 5 3.06 -12.35 2.85
N ASP A 6 3.69 -13.13 1.97
CA ASP A 6 3.02 -13.82 0.88
C ASP A 6 1.95 -14.79 1.40
N ASP A 7 2.29 -15.60 2.42
CA ASP A 7 1.38 -16.57 3.01
C ASP A 7 0.17 -15.91 3.70
N ARG A 8 0.40 -14.80 4.44
CA ARG A 8 -0.70 -14.05 5.08
C ARG A 8 -1.60 -13.38 4.06
N LEU A 9 -1.03 -12.71 3.06
CA LEU A 9 -1.80 -12.04 2.02
C LEU A 9 -2.61 -13.05 1.20
N ALA A 10 -2.01 -14.17 0.83
CA ALA A 10 -2.71 -15.24 0.11
C ALA A 10 -3.92 -15.74 0.92
N ARG A 11 -3.76 -15.92 2.23
CA ARG A 11 -4.87 -16.34 3.10
C ARG A 11 -5.99 -15.30 3.18
N ALA A 12 -5.65 -14.01 3.25
CA ALA A 12 -6.61 -12.90 3.30
C ALA A 12 -7.37 -12.73 1.96
N VAL A 13 -6.72 -13.00 0.83
CA VAL A 13 -7.37 -13.02 -0.48
C VAL A 13 -8.32 -14.22 -0.60
N LEU A 14 -7.88 -15.41 -0.19
CA LEU A 14 -8.69 -16.62 -0.24
C LEU A 14 -9.91 -16.58 0.69
N SER A 15 -9.82 -15.89 1.83
CA SER A 15 -10.96 -15.67 2.73
C SER A 15 -11.95 -14.63 2.20
N GLY A 16 -11.56 -13.82 1.20
CA GLY A 16 -12.35 -12.72 0.66
C GLY A 16 -12.28 -11.43 1.47
N GLU A 17 -11.38 -11.37 2.47
CA GLU A 17 -11.11 -10.17 3.27
C GLU A 17 -10.38 -9.10 2.45
N VAL A 18 -9.53 -9.53 1.52
CA VAL A 18 -8.85 -8.67 0.54
C VAL A 18 -9.34 -9.04 -0.87
N ARG A 19 -9.73 -8.03 -1.63
CA ARG A 19 -10.14 -8.12 -3.03
C ARG A 19 -9.16 -7.35 -3.92
N ASP A 20 -9.26 -7.64 -5.21
CA ASP A 20 -8.51 -6.91 -6.22
C ASP A 20 -8.76 -5.39 -6.14
N GLY A 21 -7.71 -4.60 -6.43
CA GLY A 21 -7.75 -3.14 -6.33
C GLY A 21 -7.79 -2.58 -4.90
N GLN A 22 -7.66 -3.42 -3.87
CA GLN A 22 -7.50 -2.96 -2.49
C GLN A 22 -6.03 -2.81 -2.10
N THR A 23 -5.74 -1.75 -1.38
CA THR A 23 -4.43 -1.56 -0.75
C THR A 23 -4.45 -2.20 0.63
N VAL A 24 -3.36 -2.90 0.98
CA VAL A 24 -3.18 -3.53 2.29
C VAL A 24 -2.01 -2.87 2.98
N LEU A 25 -2.24 -2.38 4.20
CA LEU A 25 -1.18 -1.93 5.09
C LEU A 25 -0.63 -3.15 5.82
N VAL A 26 0.70 -3.29 5.81
CA VAL A 26 1.41 -4.33 6.55
C VAL A 26 2.24 -3.65 7.62
N ASP A 27 2.01 -4.04 8.86
CA ASP A 27 2.79 -3.57 10.01
C ASP A 27 3.23 -4.75 10.88
N VAL A 28 4.15 -4.49 11.79
CA VAL A 28 4.52 -5.42 12.84
C VAL A 28 3.44 -5.35 13.92
N ALA A 29 2.85 -6.51 14.25
CA ALA A 29 1.84 -6.60 15.29
C ALA A 29 2.40 -6.19 16.65
N GLU A 30 1.51 -5.75 17.54
CA GLU A 30 1.89 -5.46 18.93
C GLU A 30 2.56 -6.69 19.56
N GLY A 31 3.85 -6.56 19.89
CA GLY A 31 4.68 -7.65 20.40
C GLY A 31 5.86 -8.04 19.51
N GLY A 32 5.91 -7.60 18.24
CA GLY A 32 7.11 -7.74 17.40
C GLY A 32 7.30 -9.10 16.72
N GLU A 33 6.47 -10.09 17.05
CA GLU A 33 6.66 -11.50 16.66
C GLU A 33 5.76 -11.92 15.48
N ALA A 34 4.88 -11.03 15.03
CA ALA A 34 3.90 -11.29 13.98
C ALA A 34 3.70 -10.05 13.12
N LEU A 35 3.11 -10.25 11.92
CA LEU A 35 2.66 -9.15 11.08
C LEU A 35 1.15 -8.96 11.21
N ALA A 36 0.74 -7.70 11.31
CA ALA A 36 -0.64 -7.26 11.17
C ALA A 36 -0.89 -6.84 9.72
N LEU A 37 -2.03 -7.25 9.16
CA LEU A 37 -2.49 -6.81 7.85
C LEU A 37 -3.81 -6.08 8.04
N GLU A 38 -3.91 -4.88 7.49
CA GLU A 38 -5.12 -4.08 7.52
C GLU A 38 -5.53 -3.72 6.08
N SER A 39 -6.78 -4.04 5.73
CA SER A 39 -7.35 -3.63 4.46
C SER A 39 -7.70 -2.15 4.53
N ALA A 40 -6.98 -1.31 3.78
CA ALA A 40 -7.22 0.12 3.70
C ALA A 40 -8.44 0.47 2.80
N GLY A 41 -9.20 -0.54 2.36
CA GLY A 41 -10.27 -0.38 1.38
C GLY A 41 -9.74 -0.25 -0.06
N SER A 42 -10.66 0.00 -1.00
CA SER A 42 -10.27 0.41 -2.35
C SER A 42 -9.94 1.90 -2.29
N MET A 43 -8.67 2.25 -2.47
CA MET A 43 -8.33 3.64 -2.75
C MET A 43 -8.91 4.01 -4.12
N PRO A 44 -9.51 5.21 -4.26
CA PRO A 44 -9.94 5.67 -5.57
C PRO A 44 -8.71 5.70 -6.49
N ALA A 45 -8.85 5.12 -7.69
CA ALA A 45 -7.85 5.23 -8.74
C ALA A 45 -7.59 6.73 -8.97
N GLY A 46 -6.40 7.20 -8.56
CA GLY A 46 -6.03 8.62 -8.54
C GLY A 46 -5.51 9.15 -7.19
N ALA A 47 -5.58 8.38 -6.10
CA ALA A 47 -5.04 8.80 -4.79
C ALA A 47 -3.50 8.79 -4.71
N THR A 48 -2.81 8.17 -5.67
CA THR A 48 -1.39 8.45 -5.92
C THR A 48 -1.33 9.81 -6.60
N GLY A 49 -1.17 10.90 -5.83
CA GLY A 49 -1.32 12.30 -6.27
C GLY A 49 -0.39 12.77 -7.39
N PHE A 50 -0.52 12.18 -8.57
CA PHE A 50 0.28 12.41 -9.78
C PHE A 50 -0.57 12.33 -11.06
N ASP A 51 -1.92 12.28 -10.98
CA ASP A 51 -2.81 12.12 -12.14
C ASP A 51 -3.53 13.44 -12.54
N GLY A 52 -3.26 14.54 -11.83
CA GLY A 52 -3.70 15.87 -12.26
C GLY A 52 -2.74 16.48 -13.29
N PRO A 53 -3.22 17.18 -14.34
CA PRO A 53 -2.35 17.95 -15.23
C PRO A 53 -1.62 19.12 -14.53
N ASP A 54 -1.88 19.33 -13.24
CA ASP A 54 -1.37 20.41 -12.38
C ASP A 54 -0.28 19.93 -11.38
N ASP A 55 0.05 18.63 -11.34
CA ASP A 55 1.00 18.05 -10.35
C ASP A 55 2.47 18.00 -10.86
N VAL A 56 2.84 18.87 -11.81
CA VAL A 56 4.23 19.01 -12.27
C VAL A 56 4.94 20.04 -11.39
N ILE A 57 5.80 19.58 -10.49
CA ILE A 57 6.65 20.49 -9.70
C ILE A 57 7.82 20.96 -10.58
N GLU A 58 7.78 22.22 -11.01
CA GLU A 58 8.93 22.87 -11.64
C GLU A 58 10.05 23.04 -10.62
N ALA A 59 11.10 22.21 -10.73
CA ALA A 59 12.32 22.37 -9.97
C ALA A 59 13.28 23.29 -10.73
N GLU A 60 13.32 24.58 -10.41
CA GLU A 60 14.41 25.44 -10.84
C GLU A 60 15.70 25.01 -10.13
N LEU A 61 16.78 24.77 -10.89
CA LEU A 61 18.11 24.60 -10.30
C LEU A 61 18.52 25.94 -9.69
N LEU A 62 18.73 25.99 -8.38
CA LEU A 62 19.38 27.13 -7.74
C LEU A 62 20.84 27.16 -8.20
N ASP A 63 21.22 28.20 -8.92
CA ASP A 63 22.63 28.55 -9.10
C ASP A 63 23.19 29.10 -7.77
N GLU A 64 24.40 28.67 -7.40
CA GLU A 64 25.11 29.01 -6.13
C GLU A 64 25.52 30.48 -6.02
#